data_AF-A0A977LA66-F1
#
_entry.id   AF-A0A977LA66-F1
#
_cell.length_a   1.000
_cell.length_b   1.000
_cell.length_c   1.000
_cell.angle_alpha   90.00
_cell.angle_beta   90.00
_cell.angle_gamma   90.00
#
_symmetry.space_group_name_H-M   'P 1'
#
loop_
_entity.id
_entity.type
_entity.pdbx_description
1 polymer ?
#
loop_
_entity_poly.entity_id
_entity_poly.type
_entity_poly.pdbx_seq_one_letter_code
_entity_poly.pdbx_strand_id
1 'polypeptide(L)'
;MPGYSGTPLLKKLGLKEGDSIYLFNEPKEYLNWISPLPKNVQVKQRPQKDSVQFAHVFALDSKIFQAQFLKARDGLAKTGMLWISWPKRLPRLQRI
;
A
#
# COMPACT_ATOMS: atom_id res chain seq x y z
N MET A 1 11.02 21.15 8.15
CA MET A 1 11.73 19.97 7.58
C MET A 1 11.12 18.75 8.24
N PRO A 2 10.79 17.64 7.53
CA PRO A 2 11.28 17.21 6.23
C PRO A 2 10.35 17.64 5.08
N GLY A 3 10.97 18.01 3.95
CA GLY A 3 10.25 18.35 2.73
C GLY A 3 9.99 17.09 1.91
N TYR A 4 8.73 16.73 1.72
CA TYR A 4 8.29 16.02 0.53
C TYR A 4 6.89 16.51 0.21
N SER A 5 6.85 17.57 -0.62
CA SER A 5 5.74 17.93 -1.51
C SER A 5 4.37 18.01 -0.83
N GLY A 6 3.91 19.24 -0.55
CA GLY A 6 2.67 19.59 0.17
C GLY A 6 1.34 19.08 -0.39
N THR A 7 1.35 18.10 -1.29
CA THR A 7 0.20 17.21 -1.49
C THR A 7 0.30 16.08 -0.47
N PRO A 8 -0.66 15.93 0.48
CA PRO A 8 -0.66 14.81 1.41
C PRO A 8 -0.56 13.52 0.61
N LEU A 9 0.33 12.61 1.03
CA LEU A 9 0.64 11.36 0.35
C LEU A 9 -0.62 10.65 -0.18
N LEU A 10 -1.69 10.69 0.62
CA LEU A 10 -3.04 10.28 0.28
C LEU A 10 -3.52 10.70 -1.14
N LYS A 11 -3.36 11.98 -1.51
CA LYS A 11 -3.77 12.49 -2.83
C LYS A 11 -2.94 11.89 -3.97
N LYS A 12 -1.67 11.56 -3.72
CA LYS A 12 -0.80 10.91 -4.71
C LYS A 12 -1.15 9.44 -4.90
N LEU A 13 -1.63 8.79 -3.84
CA LEU A 13 -2.08 7.40 -3.89
C LEU A 13 -3.40 7.24 -4.65
N GLY A 14 -4.16 8.33 -4.87
CA GLY A 14 -5.41 8.30 -5.61
C GLY A 14 -6.58 7.71 -4.83
N LEU A 15 -6.49 7.65 -3.51
CA LEU A 15 -7.54 7.12 -2.62
C LEU A 15 -8.77 8.03 -2.60
N LYS A 16 -9.95 7.42 -2.73
CA LYS A 16 -11.25 8.08 -2.75
C LYS A 16 -12.11 7.68 -1.55
N GLU A 17 -13.17 8.45 -1.34
CA GLU A 17 -14.18 8.10 -0.33
C GLU A 17 -14.87 6.78 -0.67
N GLY A 18 -15.07 5.93 0.34
CA GLY A 18 -15.66 4.60 0.18
C GLY A 18 -14.74 3.51 -0.37
N ASP A 19 -13.47 3.83 -0.69
CA ASP A 19 -12.53 2.83 -1.20
C ASP A 19 -12.22 1.77 -0.15
N SER A 20 -12.18 0.52 -0.59
CA SER A 20 -11.62 -0.59 0.15
C SER A 20 -10.15 -0.76 -0.21
N ILE A 21 -9.29 -0.74 0.80
CA ILE A 21 -7.84 -0.81 0.65
C ILE A 21 -7.25 -2.10 1.22
N TYR A 22 -6.31 -2.71 0.51
CA TYR A 22 -5.50 -3.83 0.99
C TYR A 22 -4.07 -3.35 1.22
N LEU A 23 -3.55 -3.55 2.43
CA LEU A 23 -2.17 -3.24 2.78
C LEU A 23 -1.46 -4.55 3.13
N PHE A 24 -0.26 -4.74 2.60
CA PHE A 24 0.57 -5.88 2.93
C PHE A 24 1.98 -5.45 3.32
N ASN A 25 2.38 -5.82 4.54
CA ASN A 25 3.71 -5.58 5.09
C ASN A 25 4.05 -4.07 5.16
N GLU A 26 3.03 -3.24 5.36
CA GLU A 26 3.18 -1.81 5.54
C GLU A 26 3.99 -1.49 6.82
N PRO A 27 4.79 -0.41 6.80
CA PRO A 27 5.39 0.13 8.02
C PRO A 27 4.32 0.47 9.06
N LYS A 28 4.66 0.39 10.35
CA LYS A 28 3.73 0.69 11.46
C LYS A 28 3.16 2.10 11.38
N GLU A 29 3.93 3.04 10.84
CA GLU A 29 3.59 4.45 10.68
C GLU A 29 2.83 4.74 9.39
N TYR A 30 2.67 3.78 8.48
CA TYR A 30 2.11 4.02 7.15
C TYR A 30 0.67 4.55 7.21
N LEU A 31 -0.17 3.99 8.08
CA LEU A 31 -1.52 4.50 8.30
C LEU A 31 -1.51 5.95 8.79
N ASN A 32 -0.52 6.35 9.58
CA ASN A 32 -0.36 7.74 10.03
C ASN A 32 0.04 8.66 8.87
N TRP A 33 0.83 8.18 7.91
CA TRP A 33 1.25 8.97 6.75
C TRP A 33 0.11 9.24 5.76
N ILE A 34 -0.89 8.36 5.71
CA ILE A 34 -2.08 8.51 4.86
C ILE A 34 -3.30 9.01 5.65
N SER A 35 -3.12 9.34 6.93
CA SER A 35 -4.17 9.90 7.78
C SER A 35 -4.32 11.42 7.55
N PRO A 36 -5.53 11.99 7.64
CA PRO A 36 -6.81 11.28 7.78
C PRO A 36 -7.21 10.58 6.48
N LEU A 37 -7.74 9.36 6.59
CA LEU A 37 -8.32 8.67 5.45
C LEU A 37 -9.59 9.40 4.98
N PRO A 38 -9.91 9.35 3.68
CA PRO A 38 -11.21 9.78 3.16
C PRO A 38 -12.37 9.07 3.87
N LYS A 39 -13.55 9.68 3.85
CA LYS A 39 -14.74 9.11 4.51
C LYS A 39 -15.03 7.70 3.99
N ASN A 40 -15.44 6.82 4.91
CA ASN A 40 -15.86 5.45 4.62
C ASN A 40 -14.80 4.54 3.97
N VAL A 41 -13.52 4.89 4.04
CA VAL A 41 -12.45 3.99 3.59
C VAL A 41 -12.35 2.77 4.51
N GLN A 42 -12.24 1.58 3.94
CA GLN A 42 -12.17 0.32 4.68
C GLN A 42 -10.84 -0.38 4.43
N VAL A 43 -10.09 -0.66 5.50
CA VAL A 43 -8.87 -1.48 5.41
C VAL A 43 -9.25 -2.95 5.49
N LYS A 44 -9.03 -3.70 4.40
CA LYS A 44 -9.25 -5.14 4.32
C LYS A 44 -7.92 -5.86 4.45
N GLN A 45 -7.78 -6.75 5.44
CA GLN A 45 -6.59 -7.60 5.59
C GLN A 45 -6.60 -8.83 4.65
N ARG A 46 -7.78 -9.21 4.15
CA ARG A 46 -7.97 -10.34 3.26
C ARG A 46 -8.81 -9.89 2.08
N PRO A 47 -8.21 -9.59 0.92
CA PRO A 47 -8.95 -9.16 -0.24
C PRO A 47 -9.70 -10.36 -0.81
N GLN A 48 -11.02 -10.27 -0.87
CA GLN A 48 -11.86 -11.16 -1.66
C GLN A 48 -11.86 -10.69 -3.11
N LYS A 49 -12.35 -11.55 -4.02
CA LYS A 49 -12.41 -11.25 -5.45
C LYS A 49 -13.12 -9.91 -5.73
N ASP A 50 -12.50 -9.06 -6.55
CA ASP A 50 -13.01 -7.74 -6.96
C ASP A 50 -13.44 -6.82 -5.78
N SER A 51 -12.88 -7.01 -4.59
CA SER A 51 -13.36 -6.38 -3.35
C SER A 51 -12.53 -5.19 -2.87
N VAL A 52 -11.38 -4.91 -3.49
CA VAL A 52 -10.52 -3.77 -3.15
C VAL A 52 -10.28 -2.87 -4.35
N GLN A 53 -10.34 -1.55 -4.12
CA GLN A 53 -10.09 -0.52 -5.13
C GLN A 53 -8.63 -0.08 -5.11
N PHE A 54 -7.92 -0.31 -4.01
CA PHE A 54 -6.51 0.03 -3.89
C PHE A 54 -5.77 -1.06 -3.10
N ALA A 55 -4.64 -1.52 -3.63
CA ALA A 55 -3.76 -2.45 -2.96
C ALA A 55 -2.36 -1.86 -2.88
N HIS A 56 -1.74 -1.84 -1.70
CA HIS A 56 -0.34 -1.44 -1.53
C HIS A 56 0.47 -2.56 -0.90
N VAL A 57 1.39 -3.10 -1.68
CA VAL A 57 2.25 -4.23 -1.29
C VAL A 57 3.67 -3.75 -1.07
N PHE A 58 4.19 -3.94 0.13
CA PHE A 58 5.59 -3.67 0.48
C PHE A 58 6.39 -4.97 0.37
N ALA A 59 6.89 -5.27 -0.83
CA ALA A 59 7.55 -6.53 -1.12
C ALA A 59 9.04 -6.47 -0.74
N LEU A 60 9.46 -7.33 0.21
CA LEU A 60 10.86 -7.39 0.67
C LEU A 60 11.77 -8.19 -0.28
N ASP A 61 11.19 -9.13 -1.02
CA ASP A 61 11.87 -9.99 -1.98
C ASP A 61 10.94 -10.38 -3.14
N SER A 62 11.53 -10.99 -4.18
CA SER A 62 10.81 -11.38 -5.41
C SER A 62 9.76 -12.47 -5.19
N LYS A 63 9.95 -13.36 -4.22
CA LYS A 63 9.01 -14.45 -3.93
C LYS A 63 7.76 -13.90 -3.23
N ILE A 64 7.94 -13.02 -2.24
CA ILE A 64 6.84 -12.29 -1.61
C ILE A 64 6.11 -11.45 -2.65
N PHE A 65 6.85 -10.74 -3.51
CA PHE A 65 6.26 -9.96 -4.59
C PHE A 65 5.33 -10.80 -5.47
N GLN A 66 5.82 -11.92 -6.03
CA GLN A 66 5.02 -12.77 -6.92
C GLN A 66 3.75 -13.30 -6.24
N ALA A 67 3.88 -13.80 -5.01
CA ALA A 67 2.74 -14.33 -4.26
C ALA A 67 1.69 -13.26 -3.95
N GLN A 68 2.13 -12.06 -3.56
CA GLN A 68 1.22 -10.97 -3.21
C GLN A 68 0.66 -10.26 -4.44
N PHE A 69 1.40 -10.21 -5.54
CA PHE A 69 0.91 -9.71 -6.82
C PHE A 69 -0.28 -10.53 -7.30
N LEU A 70 -0.19 -11.86 -7.26
CA LEU A 70 -1.31 -12.73 -7.64
C LEU A 70 -2.53 -12.54 -6.73
N LYS A 71 -2.33 -12.52 -5.40
CA LYS A 71 -3.41 -12.28 -4.44
C LYS A 71 -4.06 -10.91 -4.61
N ALA A 72 -3.25 -9.87 -4.78
CA ALA A 72 -3.74 -8.52 -4.99
C ALA A 72 -4.51 -8.45 -6.31
N ARG A 73 -3.96 -8.99 -7.40
CA ARG A 73 -4.65 -9.05 -8.71
C ARG A 73 -6.01 -9.73 -8.61
N ASP A 74 -6.10 -10.85 -7.94
CA ASP A 74 -7.36 -11.60 -7.83
C ASP A 74 -8.40 -10.84 -6.98
N GLY A 75 -7.94 -10.07 -5.99
CA GLY A 75 -8.81 -9.27 -5.13
C GLY A 75 -9.12 -7.86 -5.63
N LEU A 76 -8.33 -7.32 -6.55
CA LEU A 76 -8.45 -5.96 -7.06
C LEU A 76 -9.64 -5.87 -8.02
N ALA A 77 -10.47 -4.86 -7.83
CA ALA A 77 -11.50 -4.51 -8.78
C ALA A 77 -10.86 -4.15 -10.14
N LYS A 78 -11.61 -4.32 -11.24
CA LYS A 78 -11.13 -4.01 -12.60
C LYS A 78 -10.58 -2.59 -12.78
N THR A 79 -11.08 -1.63 -12.03
CA THR A 79 -10.65 -0.22 -12.04
C THR A 79 -9.74 0.13 -10.87
N GLY A 80 -9.34 -0.86 -10.08
CA GLY A 80 -8.51 -0.67 -8.90
C GLY A 80 -7.05 -0.45 -9.24
N MET A 81 -6.30 0.02 -8.25
CA MET A 81 -4.89 0.39 -8.39
C MET A 81 -4.01 -0.48 -7.50
N LEU A 82 -2.92 -1.03 -8.07
CA LEU A 82 -1.92 -1.77 -7.32
C LEU A 82 -0.62 -0.95 -7.22
N TRP A 83 -0.23 -0.63 -6.01
CA TRP A 83 1.03 -0.01 -5.65
C TRP A 83 1.98 -1.06 -5.09
N ILE A 84 3.20 -1.08 -5.60
CA ILE A 84 4.26 -1.98 -5.12
C ILE A 84 5.43 -1.12 -4.66
N SER A 85 5.71 -1.16 -3.37
CA SER A 85 6.86 -0.52 -2.77
C SER A 85 7.95 -1.56 -2.54
N TRP A 86 9.14 -1.30 -3.08
CA TRP A 86 10.32 -2.12 -2.86
C TRP A 86 11.24 -1.39 -1.87
N PRO A 87 11.61 -1.99 -0.73
CA PRO A 87 12.61 -1.41 0.14
C PRO A 87 13.93 -1.38 -0.64
N LYS A 88 14.40 -0.19 -0.98
CA LYS A 88 15.74 -0.02 -1.56
C LYS A 88 16.70 -0.66 -0.57
N ARG A 89 17.54 -1.62 -1.02
CA ARG A 89 18.60 -2.20 -0.17
C ARG A 89 19.36 -1.04 0.47
N LEU A 90 19.16 -0.82 1.77
CA LEU A 90 20.04 0.06 2.52
C LEU A 90 21.39 -0.67 2.58
N PRO A 91 22.48 -0.07 2.11
CA PRO A 91 23.80 -0.67 2.28
C PRO A 91 24.03 -0.86 3.78
N ARG A 92 24.42 -2.10 4.14
CA ARG A 92 24.82 -2.59 5.47
C ARG A 92 25.09 -1.46 6.48
N LEU A 93 24.20 -1.32 7.46
CA LEU A 93 24.60 -0.73 8.74
C LEU A 93 25.48 -1.76 9.44
N GLN A 94 26.70 -1.32 9.73
CA GLN A 94 27.80 -2.08 10.32
C GLN A 94 27.35 -2.72 11.64
N ARG A 95 27.57 -4.04 11.79
CA ARG A 95 27.71 -4.64 13.12
C ARG A 95 29.05 -4.16 13.67
N ILE A 96 28.98 -3.37 14.73
CA ILE A 96 30.08 -3.16 15.68
C ILE A 96 30.33 -4.50 16.40
#